data_AF-A0AA40K5H1-F1
#
_entry.id   AF-A0AA40K5H1-F1
#
_cell.length_a   1.000
_cell.length_b   1.000
_cell.length_c   1.000
_cell.angle_alpha   90.00
_cell.angle_beta   90.00
_cell.angle_gamma   90.00
#
_symmetry.space_group_name_H-M   'P 1'
#
loop_
_entity.id
_entity.type
_entity.pdbx_description
1 polymer ?
#
loop_
_entity_poly.entity_id
_entity_poly.type
_entity_poly.pdbx_seq_one_letter_code
_entity_poly.pdbx_strand_id
1 'polypeptide(L)'
;MRSTLPLLGLATFTTAHTVFSNLYINGVNQGDGTCIRMPKDPQTASHWIEDPYSSPDMACGRDGATPVAFTCPAPAGSSLTLEFRISPDLSPTNPPPSRKSTDLGPLDPSHKGPLAVYLKPLASASSPATGPGWFKIWHAGLDPSSGTFATSKLIAQGGLLSVALPGDLPTGLYLVRPEVLALHTVEGGRVQPQFYAGCAQIYVKNDGAAALRVPGDKGVSIPGHVRPDDAGVNFNIYEEKLVGGRYVVPGPGVFFPGTPGGVVGAKEVGAPYRADGKTCLIKNANWCGVEVPRWTTEEGCWASVKQCWEQAEACYKEMGPVGGANCDVWGESKCKAMGEEECRVGEGERAGKTWEGPRKRVLTEVFLDERGAPPVGNVDEGGVKTGSVAGGAKPVVSAAPTMGFVTSVVPVATPGITDVPAVEETTSHTTNTSTKTTTVTVPGGDAAPTAVKAAPARPTGVFVPGGLPHKALATGTPSKPCGKGKGKGKFGGQGRFRRAA
;
A
#
# COMPACT_ATOMS: atom_id res chain seq x y z
N MET A 1 39.89 -16.44 -42.73
CA MET A 1 38.86 -15.51 -42.21
C MET A 1 38.94 -15.52 -40.69
N ARG A 2 38.99 -14.36 -40.02
CA ARG A 2 38.94 -14.28 -38.55
C ARG A 2 37.47 -14.20 -38.12
N SER A 3 37.03 -15.11 -37.25
CA SER A 3 35.66 -15.09 -36.73
C SER A 3 35.61 -14.24 -35.46
N THR A 4 34.79 -13.19 -35.46
CA THR A 4 34.54 -12.34 -34.31
C THR A 4 33.19 -12.69 -33.70
N LEU A 5 33.19 -13.31 -32.51
CA LEU A 5 31.97 -13.46 -31.72
C LEU A 5 31.53 -12.07 -31.20
N PRO A 6 30.27 -11.66 -31.38
CA PRO A 6 29.74 -10.47 -30.72
C PRO A 6 29.49 -10.78 -29.24
N LEU A 7 30.16 -10.06 -28.34
CA LEU A 7 29.89 -10.12 -26.92
C LEU A 7 28.61 -9.31 -26.64
N LEU A 8 27.47 -10.00 -26.48
CA LEU A 8 26.24 -9.36 -26.00
C LEU A 8 26.44 -8.91 -24.54
N GLY A 9 26.61 -7.61 -24.35
CA GLY A 9 26.63 -7.01 -23.02
C GLY A 9 25.23 -7.08 -22.39
N LEU A 10 25.09 -7.85 -21.33
CA LEU A 10 23.93 -7.78 -20.44
C LEU A 10 23.95 -6.42 -19.73
N ALA A 11 23.04 -5.53 -20.10
CA ALA A 11 22.85 -4.26 -19.41
C ALA A 11 22.31 -4.54 -18.00
N THR A 12 23.14 -4.28 -16.98
CA THR A 12 22.72 -4.39 -15.59
C THR A 12 21.86 -3.19 -15.22
N PHE A 13 20.55 -3.37 -15.12
CA PHE A 13 19.64 -2.35 -14.61
C PHE A 13 19.93 -2.10 -13.13
N THR A 14 20.73 -1.08 -12.81
CA THR A 14 20.89 -0.59 -11.45
C THR A 14 19.64 0.20 -11.08
N THR A 15 18.67 -0.46 -10.43
CA THR A 15 17.54 0.24 -9.82
C THR A 15 18.05 1.16 -8.70
N ALA A 16 17.86 2.47 -8.88
CA ALA A 16 18.30 3.53 -7.95
C ALA A 16 17.13 4.13 -7.14
N HIS A 17 15.91 3.84 -7.57
CA HIS A 17 14.69 4.52 -7.16
C HIS A 17 13.95 3.76 -6.06
N THR A 18 13.06 4.44 -5.34
CA THR A 18 12.42 3.92 -4.12
C THR A 18 10.91 3.78 -4.25
N VAL A 19 10.33 2.84 -3.50
CA VAL A 19 8.88 2.76 -3.26
C VAL A 19 8.61 2.61 -1.76
N PHE A 20 7.51 3.21 -1.29
CA PHE A 20 6.97 2.97 0.05
C PHE A 20 6.30 1.59 0.09
N SER A 21 6.90 0.62 0.79
CA SER A 21 6.57 -0.81 0.66
C SER A 21 5.95 -1.45 1.90
N ASN A 22 6.17 -0.90 3.09
CA ASN A 22 5.66 -1.51 4.33
C ASN A 22 5.35 -0.45 5.41
N LEU A 23 4.37 -0.75 6.27
CA LEU A 23 3.88 0.12 7.34
C LEU A 23 4.01 -0.57 8.69
N TYR A 24 4.50 0.16 9.70
CA TYR A 24 4.46 -0.25 11.10
C TYR A 24 3.64 0.77 11.89
N ILE A 25 2.85 0.29 12.86
CA ILE A 25 2.05 1.11 13.76
C ILE A 25 2.44 0.71 15.18
N ASN A 26 2.88 1.68 16.01
CA ASN A 26 3.45 1.43 17.35
C ASN A 26 4.50 0.29 17.37
N GLY A 27 5.28 0.17 16.29
CA GLY A 27 6.29 -0.86 16.08
C GLY A 27 5.79 -2.23 15.61
N VAL A 28 4.47 -2.44 15.49
CA VAL A 28 3.89 -3.65 14.91
C VAL A 28 3.95 -3.58 13.38
N ASN A 29 4.71 -4.46 12.74
CA ASN A 29 4.71 -4.66 11.29
C ASN A 29 3.31 -5.09 10.81
N GLN A 30 2.70 -4.37 9.86
CA GLN A 30 1.35 -4.66 9.37
C GLN A 30 1.32 -5.73 8.25
N GLY A 31 2.48 -6.01 7.65
CA GLY A 31 2.66 -6.89 6.50
C GLY A 31 3.02 -6.10 5.24
N ASP A 32 3.97 -6.59 4.48
CA ASP A 32 4.46 -5.94 3.25
C ASP A 32 3.30 -5.68 2.27
N GLY A 33 3.16 -4.42 1.83
CA GLY A 33 2.06 -3.93 1.02
C GLY A 33 0.67 -3.85 1.70
N THR A 34 0.49 -4.42 2.89
CA THR A 34 -0.81 -4.42 3.60
C THR A 34 -1.24 -3.00 3.95
N CYS A 35 -2.51 -2.66 3.63
CA CYS A 35 -3.08 -1.31 3.74
C CYS A 35 -2.46 -0.25 2.81
N ILE A 36 -1.41 -0.56 2.04
CA ILE A 36 -0.76 0.39 1.14
C ILE A 36 -1.32 0.23 -0.28
N ARG A 37 -1.64 1.36 -0.92
CA ARG A 37 -2.09 1.46 -2.31
C ARG A 37 -0.86 1.39 -3.24
N MET A 38 -0.26 0.21 -3.34
CA MET A 38 0.92 -0.03 -4.16
C MET A 38 0.61 0.13 -5.68
N PRO A 39 1.60 0.55 -6.49
CA PRO A 39 1.58 0.34 -7.94
C PRO A 39 1.37 -1.14 -8.27
N LYS A 40 0.67 -1.46 -9.38
CA LYS A 40 0.36 -2.86 -9.74
C LYS A 40 1.47 -3.55 -10.52
N ASP A 41 2.22 -2.79 -11.33
CA ASP A 41 3.33 -3.31 -12.13
C ASP A 41 4.66 -3.23 -11.35
N PRO A 42 5.30 -4.36 -11.01
CA PRO A 42 6.58 -4.36 -10.30
C PRO A 42 7.72 -3.68 -11.08
N GLN A 43 7.69 -3.69 -12.41
CA GLN A 43 8.78 -3.15 -13.23
C GLN A 43 8.85 -1.63 -13.18
N THR A 44 7.72 -0.96 -12.92
CA THR A 44 7.64 0.51 -12.84
C THR A 44 7.24 1.03 -11.46
N ALA A 45 7.10 0.17 -10.46
CA ALA A 45 6.64 0.54 -9.12
C ALA A 45 7.55 1.53 -8.37
N SER A 46 8.86 1.54 -8.66
CA SER A 46 9.82 2.48 -8.08
C SER A 46 10.08 3.70 -8.97
N HIS A 47 9.49 3.80 -10.17
CA HIS A 47 9.68 4.97 -11.03
C HIS A 47 9.14 6.25 -10.36
N TRP A 48 9.82 7.37 -10.58
CA TRP A 48 9.34 8.66 -10.11
C TRP A 48 8.08 9.10 -10.88
N ILE A 49 7.36 10.05 -10.31
CA ILE A 49 6.14 10.61 -10.91
C ILE A 49 6.55 11.56 -12.04
N GLU A 50 6.21 11.18 -13.29
CA GLU A 50 6.69 11.83 -14.53
C GLU A 50 6.23 13.29 -14.66
N ASP A 51 4.98 13.60 -14.29
CA ASP A 51 4.47 14.97 -14.14
C ASP A 51 4.06 15.22 -12.69
N PRO A 52 4.94 15.80 -11.85
CA PRO A 52 4.64 16.07 -10.45
C PRO A 52 3.73 17.30 -10.23
N TYR A 53 3.35 18.01 -11.29
CA TYR A 53 2.58 19.26 -11.19
C TYR A 53 1.10 19.07 -11.50
N SER A 54 0.75 18.20 -12.46
CA SER A 54 -0.65 17.97 -12.85
C SER A 54 -1.13 16.51 -12.76
N SER A 55 -0.22 15.52 -12.69
CA SER A 55 -0.64 14.11 -12.66
C SER A 55 -1.45 13.75 -11.40
N PRO A 56 -2.55 12.99 -11.52
CA PRO A 56 -3.26 12.44 -10.37
C PRO A 56 -2.39 11.51 -9.51
N ASP A 57 -1.36 10.88 -10.10
CA ASP A 57 -0.42 10.02 -9.39
C ASP A 57 0.33 10.80 -8.28
N MET A 58 0.45 12.12 -8.39
CA MET A 58 1.08 12.94 -7.36
C MET A 58 0.44 12.77 -5.97
N ALA A 59 -0.84 12.42 -5.91
CA ALA A 59 -1.55 12.19 -4.65
C ALA A 59 -1.06 10.94 -3.90
N CYS A 60 -0.88 9.80 -4.59
CA CYS A 60 -0.66 8.51 -3.92
C CYS A 60 0.28 7.54 -4.66
N GLY A 61 1.06 8.03 -5.62
CA GLY A 61 1.82 7.21 -6.56
C GLY A 61 0.93 6.58 -7.65
N ARG A 62 1.59 5.90 -8.59
CA ARG A 62 0.97 5.13 -9.68
C ARG A 62 -0.02 4.12 -9.12
N ASP A 63 -1.18 3.98 -9.76
CA ASP A 63 -2.37 3.22 -9.29
C ASP A 63 -2.99 3.67 -7.95
N GLY A 64 -2.33 4.51 -7.16
CA GLY A 64 -2.68 4.88 -5.77
C GLY A 64 -4.00 5.64 -5.59
N ALA A 65 -4.64 6.06 -6.68
CA ALA A 65 -6.03 6.52 -6.66
C ALA A 65 -7.00 5.38 -6.28
N THR A 66 -6.64 4.11 -6.55
CA THR A 66 -7.46 2.93 -6.27
C THR A 66 -7.37 2.55 -4.78
N PRO A 67 -8.49 2.40 -4.05
CA PRO A 67 -8.46 1.85 -2.69
C PRO A 67 -8.05 0.38 -2.70
N VAL A 68 -7.35 -0.04 -1.64
CA VAL A 68 -7.03 -1.45 -1.39
C VAL A 68 -7.94 -2.05 -0.32
N ALA A 69 -7.97 -3.38 -0.23
CA ALA A 69 -8.99 -4.09 0.53
C ALA A 69 -8.82 -4.01 2.07
N PHE A 70 -7.60 -3.78 2.57
CA PHE A 70 -7.34 -3.61 4.00
C PHE A 70 -7.24 -2.14 4.42
N THR A 71 -7.63 -1.90 5.66
CA THR A 71 -7.39 -0.67 6.41
C THR A 71 -6.74 -1.02 7.75
N CYS A 72 -5.72 -0.27 8.15
CA CYS A 72 -4.93 -0.56 9.34
C CYS A 72 -5.41 0.31 10.52
N PRO A 73 -5.83 -0.27 11.66
CA PRO A 73 -6.19 0.49 12.85
C PRO A 73 -4.99 1.27 13.42
N ALA A 74 -5.12 2.59 13.56
CA ALA A 74 -4.07 3.46 14.07
C ALA A 74 -4.63 4.40 15.15
N PRO A 75 -4.53 4.08 16.46
CA PRO A 75 -4.95 4.99 17.51
C PRO A 75 -4.34 6.40 17.34
N ALA A 76 -5.08 7.48 17.58
CA ALA A 76 -4.50 8.82 17.53
C ALA A 76 -3.33 8.94 18.53
N GLY A 77 -2.27 9.67 18.13
CA GLY A 77 -1.00 9.70 18.87
C GLY A 77 -0.03 8.54 18.59
N SER A 78 -0.41 7.53 17.79
CA SER A 78 0.48 6.40 17.47
C SER A 78 1.72 6.83 16.66
N SER A 79 2.83 6.11 16.82
CA SER A 79 3.96 6.21 15.89
C SER A 79 3.68 5.40 14.62
N LEU A 80 3.88 6.01 13.46
CA LEU A 80 3.90 5.34 12.16
C LEU A 80 5.33 5.24 11.67
N THR A 81 5.76 4.04 11.29
CA THR A 81 7.01 3.85 10.53
C THR A 81 6.67 3.50 9.10
N LEU A 82 7.22 4.29 8.18
CA LEU A 82 6.98 4.22 6.75
C LEU A 82 8.26 3.67 6.12
N GLU A 83 8.21 2.46 5.57
CA GLU A 83 9.39 1.79 5.04
C GLU A 83 9.53 1.98 3.52
N PHE A 84 10.71 2.44 3.12
CA PHE A 84 11.12 2.65 1.73
C PHE A 84 12.14 1.61 1.27
N ARG A 85 11.98 1.07 0.06
CA ARG A 85 12.87 0.06 -0.51
C ARG A 85 13.16 0.33 -1.99
N ILE A 86 14.40 0.03 -2.43
CA ILE A 86 14.74 -0.12 -3.87
C ILE A 86 14.17 -1.43 -4.43
N SER A 87 14.31 -2.52 -3.67
CA SER A 87 13.74 -3.84 -3.96
C SER A 87 12.59 -4.11 -2.98
N PRO A 88 11.35 -3.70 -3.29
CA PRO A 88 10.19 -3.88 -2.41
C PRO A 88 9.92 -5.32 -1.97
N ASP A 89 10.18 -6.30 -2.84
CA ASP A 89 10.10 -7.74 -2.57
C ASP A 89 11.28 -8.31 -1.76
N LEU A 90 12.32 -7.50 -1.51
CA LEU A 90 13.61 -7.91 -0.96
C LEU A 90 14.22 -9.17 -1.62
N SER A 91 13.86 -9.48 -2.87
CA SER A 91 14.19 -10.77 -3.47
C SER A 91 15.68 -10.93 -3.76
N PRO A 92 16.32 -12.04 -3.32
CA PRO A 92 17.72 -12.32 -3.60
C PRO A 92 17.99 -12.69 -5.07
N THR A 93 16.96 -12.85 -5.92
CA THR A 93 17.11 -13.25 -7.33
C THR A 93 17.12 -12.10 -8.33
N ASN A 94 16.75 -10.88 -7.92
CA ASN A 94 16.78 -9.66 -8.75
C ASN A 94 17.80 -8.56 -8.37
N PRO A 95 18.91 -8.79 -7.64
CA PRO A 95 19.93 -7.76 -7.50
C PRO A 95 20.84 -7.68 -8.75
N PRO A 96 21.53 -6.54 -8.98
CA PRO A 96 22.69 -6.53 -9.87
C PRO A 96 23.74 -7.55 -9.40
N PRO A 97 24.55 -8.14 -10.31
CA PRO A 97 25.32 -9.38 -10.09
C PRO A 97 26.48 -9.32 -9.06
N SER A 98 26.50 -8.31 -8.19
CA SER A 98 27.54 -8.05 -7.19
C SER A 98 27.00 -7.67 -5.79
N ARG A 99 25.67 -7.64 -5.58
CA ARG A 99 25.03 -7.30 -4.29
C ARG A 99 23.85 -8.23 -4.01
N LYS A 100 23.36 -8.30 -2.78
CA LYS A 100 22.00 -8.79 -2.48
C LYS A 100 21.00 -7.62 -2.54
N SER A 101 19.71 -7.92 -2.65
CA SER A 101 18.61 -6.94 -2.52
C SER A 101 18.73 -6.11 -1.23
N THR A 102 19.04 -6.77 -0.11
CA THR A 102 19.32 -6.16 1.20
C THR A 102 20.49 -5.16 1.19
N ASP A 103 21.41 -5.29 0.23
CA ASP A 103 22.64 -4.50 0.14
C ASP A 103 22.50 -3.32 -0.85
N LEU A 104 21.34 -3.17 -1.51
CA LEU A 104 21.02 -2.02 -2.35
C LEU A 104 20.61 -0.80 -1.52
N GLY A 105 20.10 -1.02 -0.30
CA GLY A 105 19.54 0.03 0.54
C GLY A 105 18.14 0.47 0.08
N PRO A 106 17.61 1.56 0.67
CA PRO A 106 16.23 1.98 0.42
C PRO A 106 16.07 2.95 -0.76
N LEU A 107 17.16 3.61 -1.15
CA LEU A 107 17.24 4.69 -2.15
C LEU A 107 18.72 4.92 -2.49
N ASP A 108 19.05 5.30 -3.73
CA ASP A 108 20.45 5.56 -4.09
C ASP A 108 21.01 6.82 -3.39
N PRO A 109 22.25 6.80 -2.84
CA PRO A 109 22.85 7.94 -2.13
C PRO A 109 22.98 9.26 -2.93
N SER A 110 22.87 9.20 -4.26
CA SER A 110 22.79 10.39 -5.13
C SER A 110 21.46 11.15 -4.98
N HIS A 111 20.37 10.49 -4.59
CA HIS A 111 19.02 11.06 -4.53
C HIS A 111 18.83 11.95 -3.29
N LYS A 112 19.56 13.06 -3.26
CA LYS A 112 19.53 14.05 -2.18
C LYS A 112 18.28 14.93 -2.30
N GLY A 113 17.60 15.14 -1.18
CA GLY A 113 16.45 16.03 -1.06
C GLY A 113 15.63 15.78 0.20
N PRO A 114 14.45 16.41 0.32
CA PRO A 114 13.62 16.34 1.51
C PRO A 114 12.72 15.11 1.56
N LEU A 115 12.10 14.94 2.72
CA LEU A 115 11.03 14.03 3.02
C LEU A 115 9.87 14.79 3.66
N ALA A 116 8.64 14.39 3.37
CA ALA A 116 7.44 14.92 4.03
C ALA A 116 6.39 13.83 4.27
N VAL A 117 5.53 14.00 5.27
CA VAL A 117 4.37 13.14 5.50
C VAL A 117 3.11 13.99 5.60
N TYR A 118 2.10 13.63 4.83
CA TYR A 118 0.79 14.27 4.78
C TYR A 118 -0.30 13.31 5.21
N LEU A 119 -1.38 13.87 5.76
CA LEU A 119 -2.64 13.19 6.00
C LEU A 119 -3.75 13.80 5.15
N LYS A 120 -4.73 12.98 4.79
CA LYS A 120 -6.02 13.42 4.25
C LYS A 120 -7.16 12.60 4.85
N PRO A 121 -8.15 13.21 5.52
CA PRO A 121 -9.33 12.50 5.98
C PRO A 121 -10.19 12.08 4.79
N LEU A 122 -10.84 10.93 4.88
CA LEU A 122 -11.74 10.39 3.87
C LEU A 122 -13.13 10.14 4.46
N ALA A 123 -14.18 10.41 3.66
CA ALA A 123 -15.55 10.00 4.02
C ALA A 123 -15.78 8.49 3.83
N SER A 124 -15.02 7.86 2.93
CA SER A 124 -15.04 6.43 2.61
C SER A 124 -13.69 6.00 2.03
N ALA A 125 -13.36 4.71 2.03
CA ALA A 125 -12.14 4.23 1.37
C ALA A 125 -12.10 4.59 -0.13
N SER A 126 -13.25 4.62 -0.80
CA SER A 126 -13.43 5.02 -2.19
C SER A 126 -13.38 6.53 -2.46
N SER A 127 -13.22 7.37 -1.42
CA SER A 127 -13.12 8.82 -1.59
C SER A 127 -11.86 9.20 -2.40
N PRO A 128 -11.92 10.19 -3.31
CA PRO A 128 -10.78 10.55 -4.16
C PRO A 128 -9.53 10.95 -3.36
N ALA A 129 -8.41 10.31 -3.67
CA ALA A 129 -7.10 10.68 -3.14
C ALA A 129 -6.67 12.08 -3.60
N THR A 130 -6.92 12.40 -4.87
CA THR A 130 -6.56 13.68 -5.50
C THR A 130 -7.39 14.86 -5.00
N GLY A 131 -6.90 16.08 -5.28
CA GLY A 131 -7.57 17.32 -4.93
C GLY A 131 -7.38 17.74 -3.46
N PRO A 132 -8.24 18.60 -2.90
CA PRO A 132 -8.04 19.24 -1.60
C PRO A 132 -8.16 18.26 -0.42
N GLY A 133 -7.84 18.77 0.77
CA GLY A 133 -7.98 18.08 2.06
C GLY A 133 -6.69 17.49 2.62
N TRP A 134 -5.56 17.65 1.92
CA TRP A 134 -4.25 17.24 2.42
C TRP A 134 -3.68 18.28 3.39
N PHE A 135 -3.05 17.82 4.47
CA PHE A 135 -2.25 18.66 5.37
C PHE A 135 -0.97 17.93 5.78
N LYS A 136 0.12 18.68 5.96
CA LYS A 136 1.43 18.11 6.29
C LYS A 136 1.59 17.95 7.80
N ILE A 137 1.89 16.75 8.29
CA ILE A 137 2.12 16.46 9.72
C ILE A 137 3.60 16.46 10.11
N TRP A 138 4.50 16.25 9.14
CA TRP A 138 5.94 16.13 9.37
C TRP A 138 6.74 16.47 8.10
N HIS A 139 7.96 16.97 8.26
CA HIS A 139 8.98 17.00 7.21
C HIS A 139 10.40 17.06 7.76
N ALA A 140 11.36 16.71 6.90
CA ALA A 140 12.78 17.01 7.04
C ALA A 140 13.38 17.35 5.66
N GLY A 141 14.15 18.43 5.56
CA GLY A 141 14.85 18.89 4.35
C GLY A 141 16.37 18.72 4.40
N LEU A 142 17.10 19.84 4.54
CA LEU A 142 18.56 19.91 4.60
C LEU A 142 18.96 20.33 6.02
N ASP A 143 19.65 19.45 6.73
CA ASP A 143 20.19 19.78 8.05
C ASP A 143 21.28 20.86 7.92
N PRO A 144 21.08 22.08 8.43
CA PRO A 144 22.03 23.18 8.25
C PRO A 144 23.32 22.99 9.06
N SER A 145 23.30 22.11 10.07
CA SER A 145 24.47 21.84 10.94
C SER A 145 25.42 20.81 10.33
N SER A 146 24.90 19.83 9.60
CA SER A 146 25.69 18.76 8.97
C SER A 146 25.72 18.82 7.44
N GLY A 147 25.02 19.77 6.81
CA GLY A 147 24.88 19.87 5.35
C GLY A 147 24.24 18.63 4.72
N THR A 148 23.48 17.86 5.49
CA THR A 148 22.99 16.53 5.09
C THR A 148 21.49 16.55 4.84
N PHE A 149 21.07 16.08 3.65
CA PHE A 149 19.66 15.94 3.30
C PHE A 149 18.97 14.77 4.03
N ALA A 150 17.67 14.92 4.28
CA ALA A 150 16.83 13.94 4.96
C ALA A 150 16.84 12.56 4.28
N THR A 151 16.91 12.49 2.95
CA THR A 151 17.08 11.21 2.24
C THR A 151 18.36 10.47 2.61
N SER A 152 19.45 11.18 2.93
CA SER A 152 20.70 10.54 3.41
C SER A 152 20.54 9.99 4.83
N LYS A 153 19.74 10.63 5.69
CA LYS A 153 19.34 10.10 7.00
C LYS A 153 18.43 8.88 6.86
N LEU A 154 17.47 8.89 5.93
CA LEU A 154 16.61 7.75 5.60
C LEU A 154 17.42 6.52 5.13
N ILE A 155 18.44 6.75 4.29
CA ILE A 155 19.38 5.70 3.84
C ILE A 155 20.15 5.12 5.02
N ALA A 156 20.66 5.96 5.93
CA ALA A 156 21.33 5.50 7.15
C ALA A 156 20.40 4.74 8.12
N GLN A 157 19.09 5.05 8.09
CA GLN A 157 18.04 4.33 8.83
C GLN A 157 17.47 3.13 8.03
N GLY A 158 18.11 2.73 6.93
CA GLY A 158 17.74 1.55 6.15
C GLY A 158 16.36 1.61 5.50
N GLY A 159 15.80 2.82 5.31
CA GLY A 159 14.49 3.05 4.69
C GLY A 159 13.35 3.31 5.66
N LEU A 160 13.59 3.23 6.97
CA LEU A 160 12.55 3.36 7.99
C LEU A 160 12.40 4.83 8.42
N LEU A 161 11.27 5.46 8.08
CA LEU A 161 10.89 6.81 8.52
C LEU A 161 9.82 6.75 9.61
N SER A 162 10.17 7.09 10.86
CA SER A 162 9.22 7.09 12.00
C SER A 162 8.70 8.50 12.35
N VAL A 163 7.38 8.70 12.23
CA VAL A 163 6.67 9.95 12.55
C VAL A 163 5.53 9.71 13.54
N ALA A 164 5.13 10.73 14.30
CA ALA A 164 3.95 10.66 15.17
C ALA A 164 2.68 11.06 14.41
N LEU A 165 1.58 10.33 14.62
CA LEU A 165 0.25 10.85 14.35
C LEU A 165 -0.13 11.92 15.38
N PRO A 166 -0.82 13.00 15.00
CA PRO A 166 -1.39 13.93 15.97
C PRO A 166 -2.36 13.25 16.95
N GLY A 167 -2.26 13.62 18.23
CA GLY A 167 -3.08 13.08 19.31
C GLY A 167 -4.57 13.47 19.22
N ASP A 168 -4.85 14.62 18.60
CA ASP A 168 -6.20 15.21 18.51
C ASP A 168 -6.86 14.97 17.14
N LEU A 169 -6.37 14.00 16.34
CA LEU A 169 -7.09 13.56 15.14
C LEU A 169 -8.44 12.94 15.54
N PRO A 170 -9.58 13.36 14.97
CA PRO A 170 -10.86 12.69 15.20
C PRO A 170 -10.90 11.30 14.55
N THR A 171 -11.74 10.42 15.11
CA THR A 171 -12.04 9.10 14.56
C THR A 171 -12.45 9.20 13.09
N GLY A 172 -11.86 8.36 12.22
CA GLY A 172 -12.18 8.35 10.79
C GLY A 172 -11.16 7.60 9.93
N LEU A 173 -11.46 7.50 8.64
CA LEU A 173 -10.52 6.99 7.63
C LEU A 173 -9.55 8.11 7.22
N TYR A 174 -8.27 7.78 7.09
CA TYR A 174 -7.25 8.70 6.58
C TYR A 174 -6.34 8.01 5.58
N LEU A 175 -5.86 8.77 4.60
CA LEU A 175 -4.66 8.44 3.85
C LEU A 175 -3.43 9.00 4.56
N VAL A 176 -2.39 8.19 4.67
CA VAL A 176 -1.03 8.62 5.05
C VAL A 176 -0.16 8.60 3.80
N ARG A 177 0.33 9.78 3.40
CA ARG A 177 1.15 9.96 2.21
C ARG A 177 2.57 10.38 2.61
N PRO A 178 3.54 9.45 2.65
CA PRO A 178 4.94 9.84 2.66
C PRO A 178 5.36 10.30 1.25
N GLU A 179 6.23 11.30 1.20
CA GLU A 179 6.76 11.93 0.00
C GLU A 179 8.28 12.00 0.11
N VAL A 180 8.98 11.46 -0.89
CA VAL A 180 10.41 11.62 -1.12
C VAL A 180 10.57 12.52 -2.34
N LEU A 181 11.42 13.54 -2.25
CA LEU A 181 11.82 14.35 -3.40
C LEU A 181 13.33 14.23 -3.58
N ALA A 182 13.78 13.81 -4.76
CA ALA A 182 15.18 13.82 -5.15
C ALA A 182 15.46 14.96 -6.13
N LEU A 183 16.51 15.72 -5.86
CA LEU A 183 16.89 16.97 -6.54
C LEU A 183 18.17 16.80 -7.39
N HIS A 184 18.54 15.55 -7.69
CA HIS A 184 19.87 15.20 -8.19
C HIS A 184 20.07 15.45 -9.69
N THR A 185 18.98 15.52 -10.46
CA THR A 185 19.04 15.75 -11.91
C THR A 185 18.91 17.25 -12.20
N VAL A 186 19.88 17.81 -12.91
CA VAL A 186 19.87 19.20 -13.38
C VAL A 186 20.09 19.21 -14.88
N GLU A 187 19.11 19.72 -15.62
CA GLU A 187 19.12 19.78 -17.09
C GLU A 187 18.82 21.21 -17.54
N GLY A 188 19.61 21.74 -18.49
CA GLY A 188 19.44 23.12 -18.97
C GLY A 188 19.55 24.20 -17.88
N GLY A 189 20.20 23.90 -16.75
CA GLY A 189 20.28 24.80 -15.59
C GLY A 189 19.04 24.82 -14.68
N ARG A 190 18.10 23.87 -14.86
CA ARG A 190 16.94 23.69 -13.96
C ARG A 190 16.91 22.28 -13.40
N VAL A 191 16.49 22.14 -12.14
CA VAL A 191 16.29 20.83 -11.52
C VAL A 191 15.15 20.10 -12.23
N GLN A 192 15.33 18.80 -12.46
CA GLN A 192 14.28 17.88 -12.86
C GLN A 192 13.87 17.09 -11.60
N PRO A 193 12.87 17.57 -10.83
CA PRO A 193 12.54 17.00 -9.52
C PRO A 193 11.90 15.63 -9.67
N GLN A 194 12.46 14.62 -8.99
CA GLN A 194 11.92 13.27 -8.98
C GLN A 194 11.18 13.02 -7.67
N PHE A 195 9.86 12.91 -7.75
CA PHE A 195 9.00 12.62 -6.59
C PHE A 195 8.64 11.14 -6.53
N TYR A 196 8.73 10.56 -5.34
CA TYR A 196 8.21 9.23 -5.01
C TYR A 196 7.20 9.40 -3.88
N ALA A 197 5.97 8.96 -4.12
CA ALA A 197 4.89 9.01 -3.15
C ALA A 197 4.10 7.70 -3.18
N GLY A 198 3.50 7.37 -2.05
CA GLY A 198 2.56 6.27 -1.89
C GLY A 198 1.45 6.65 -0.91
N CYS A 199 0.46 5.80 -0.72
CA CYS A 199 -0.58 6.03 0.30
C CYS A 199 -0.91 4.77 1.09
N ALA A 200 -0.81 4.85 2.43
CA ALA A 200 -1.42 3.88 3.33
C ALA A 200 -2.83 4.30 3.73
N GLN A 201 -3.73 3.33 3.92
CA GLN A 201 -5.08 3.51 4.43
C GLN A 201 -5.12 3.15 5.91
N ILE A 202 -5.39 4.13 6.78
CA ILE A 202 -5.54 3.91 8.21
C ILE A 202 -6.95 4.27 8.69
N TYR A 203 -7.40 3.60 9.74
CA TYR A 203 -8.55 4.01 10.52
C TYR A 203 -8.07 4.57 11.85
N VAL A 204 -8.19 5.87 12.02
CA VAL A 204 -7.87 6.53 13.28
C VAL A 204 -9.01 6.33 14.25
N LYS A 205 -8.70 5.92 15.48
CA LYS A 205 -9.64 5.83 16.60
C LYS A 205 -9.29 6.86 17.68
N ASN A 206 -10.23 7.76 17.95
CA ASN A 206 -10.15 8.78 18.98
C ASN A 206 -11.55 9.29 19.39
N ASP A 207 -12.17 8.58 20.34
CA ASP A 207 -13.59 8.77 20.70
C ASP A 207 -13.89 10.09 21.45
N GLY A 208 -12.87 10.92 21.72
CA GLY A 208 -12.99 12.21 22.42
C GLY A 208 -12.48 13.44 21.67
N ALA A 209 -12.02 13.30 20.41
CA ALA A 209 -11.48 14.43 19.66
C ALA A 209 -12.56 15.31 19.02
N ALA A 210 -12.29 16.61 18.97
CA ALA A 210 -13.10 17.58 18.24
C ALA A 210 -12.98 17.41 16.72
N ALA A 211 -13.93 17.97 15.96
CA ALA A 211 -13.87 17.98 14.51
C ALA A 211 -12.59 18.67 13.99
N LEU A 212 -11.89 18.01 13.07
CA LEU A 212 -10.64 18.49 12.49
C LEU A 212 -10.86 19.80 11.73
N ARG A 213 -10.13 20.85 12.12
CA ARG A 213 -10.08 22.13 11.41
C ARG A 213 -8.65 22.42 10.98
N VAL A 214 -8.34 22.14 9.72
CA VAL A 214 -7.06 22.51 9.09
C VAL A 214 -7.12 24.00 8.71
N PRO A 215 -6.19 24.86 9.16
CA PRO A 215 -6.11 26.25 8.72
C PRO A 215 -5.88 26.37 7.20
N GLY A 216 -6.36 27.47 6.59
CA GLY A 216 -6.31 27.65 5.13
C GLY A 216 -4.89 27.69 4.54
N ASP A 217 -3.90 28.13 5.31
CA ASP A 217 -2.47 28.13 4.95
C ASP A 217 -1.77 26.76 5.15
N LYS A 218 -2.49 25.80 5.74
CA LYS A 218 -2.00 24.45 6.06
C LYS A 218 -2.62 23.35 5.22
N GLY A 219 -3.82 23.60 4.70
CA GLY A 219 -4.52 22.71 3.76
C GLY A 219 -4.05 22.94 2.33
N VAL A 220 -3.85 21.87 1.57
CA VAL A 220 -3.49 21.92 0.14
C VAL A 220 -4.27 20.90 -0.69
N SER A 221 -4.25 21.12 -2.00
CA SER A 221 -4.60 20.13 -3.01
C SER A 221 -3.35 19.38 -3.46
N ILE A 222 -3.47 18.07 -3.71
CA ILE A 222 -2.43 17.28 -4.36
C ILE A 222 -3.08 16.54 -5.55
N PRO A 223 -2.59 16.70 -6.80
CA PRO A 223 -1.55 17.64 -7.25
C PRO A 223 -1.90 19.13 -6.98
N GLY A 224 -0.90 20.00 -7.08
CA GLY A 224 -1.02 21.46 -6.90
C GLY A 224 -0.36 22.05 -5.66
N HIS A 225 0.22 21.24 -4.76
CA HIS A 225 0.96 21.71 -3.58
C HIS A 225 2.39 22.18 -3.90
N VAL A 226 2.87 21.91 -5.12
CA VAL A 226 4.19 22.29 -5.63
C VAL A 226 4.08 22.91 -7.03
N ARG A 227 5.01 23.79 -7.37
CA ARG A 227 5.18 24.41 -8.70
C ARG A 227 6.64 24.31 -9.17
N PRO A 228 6.90 24.41 -10.48
CA PRO A 228 8.27 24.34 -11.02
C PRO A 228 9.25 25.37 -10.43
N ASP A 229 8.76 26.57 -10.10
CA ASP A 229 9.58 27.67 -9.57
C ASP A 229 9.56 27.80 -8.04
N ASP A 230 8.95 26.86 -7.31
CA ASP A 230 9.04 26.86 -5.86
C ASP A 230 10.49 26.58 -5.44
N ALA A 231 11.06 27.40 -4.55
CA ALA A 231 12.48 27.40 -4.22
C ALA A 231 13.03 26.09 -3.63
N GLY A 232 12.16 25.21 -3.12
CA GLY A 232 12.53 23.86 -2.67
C GLY A 232 12.51 22.79 -3.76
N VAL A 233 11.81 23.06 -4.87
CA VAL A 233 11.64 22.14 -6.02
C VAL A 233 12.76 22.40 -7.03
N ASN A 234 12.99 23.66 -7.40
CA ASN A 234 14.11 24.07 -8.25
C ASN A 234 15.35 24.46 -7.43
N PHE A 235 15.76 23.60 -6.50
CA PHE A 235 16.94 23.80 -5.65
C PHE A 235 18.15 23.01 -6.18
N ASN A 236 19.12 23.72 -6.78
CA ASN A 236 20.32 23.09 -7.33
C ASN A 236 21.29 22.62 -6.24
N ILE A 237 21.33 21.32 -5.98
CA ILE A 237 22.17 20.72 -4.92
C ILE A 237 23.68 20.74 -5.22
N TYR A 238 24.11 21.20 -6.40
CA TYR A 238 25.52 21.25 -6.78
C TYR A 238 26.17 22.63 -6.60
N GLU A 239 25.42 23.64 -6.15
CA GLU A 239 25.95 24.97 -5.85
C GLU A 239 26.64 25.00 -4.48
N GLU A 240 27.76 25.73 -4.38
CA GLU A 240 28.75 25.63 -3.28
C GLU A 240 28.25 26.00 -1.87
N LYS A 241 26.99 26.43 -1.70
CA LYS A 241 26.45 27.07 -0.48
C LYS A 241 25.43 26.23 0.30
N LEU A 242 25.59 24.90 0.31
CA LEU A 242 24.72 24.02 1.10
C LEU A 242 24.93 24.17 2.62
N VAL A 243 26.17 24.29 3.08
CA VAL A 243 26.48 24.43 4.52
C VAL A 243 26.11 25.83 4.99
N GLY A 244 25.22 25.93 5.97
CA GLY A 244 24.60 27.19 6.40
C GLY A 244 23.54 27.75 5.45
N GLY A 245 23.27 27.08 4.32
CA GLY A 245 22.20 27.43 3.40
C GLY A 245 20.81 27.12 3.98
N ARG A 246 19.81 27.94 3.64
CA ARG A 246 18.41 27.70 4.02
C ARG A 246 17.67 27.00 2.88
N TYR A 247 17.60 25.68 2.94
CA TYR A 247 16.65 24.92 2.12
C TYR A 247 15.22 25.14 2.64
N VAL A 248 14.23 25.16 1.74
CA VAL A 248 12.81 25.26 2.08
C VAL A 248 12.10 24.00 1.59
N VAL A 249 11.50 23.22 2.48
CA VAL A 249 10.74 22.03 2.07
C VAL A 249 9.46 22.46 1.34
N PRO A 250 9.19 21.96 0.11
CA PRO A 250 8.01 22.34 -0.69
C PRO A 250 6.67 22.05 -0.01
N GLY A 251 5.60 22.72 -0.45
CA GLY A 251 4.26 22.58 0.12
C GLY A 251 4.02 23.39 1.41
N PRO A 252 2.93 23.13 2.15
CA PRO A 252 2.56 23.91 3.33
C PRO A 252 3.52 23.64 4.50
N GLY A 253 3.61 24.57 5.45
CA GLY A 253 4.27 24.28 6.73
C GLY A 253 3.50 23.23 7.54
N VAL A 254 4.17 22.55 8.48
CA VAL A 254 3.52 21.54 9.34
C VAL A 254 2.27 22.09 10.03
N PHE A 255 1.24 21.24 10.10
CA PHE A 255 0.08 21.37 10.96
C PHE A 255 -0.10 20.08 11.77
N PHE A 256 0.12 20.19 13.07
CA PHE A 256 -0.04 19.11 14.03
C PHE A 256 -1.16 19.53 15.00
N PRO A 257 -2.42 19.12 14.78
CA PRO A 257 -3.54 19.56 15.60
C PRO A 257 -3.37 19.13 17.06
N GLY A 258 -3.61 20.09 17.96
CA GLY A 258 -3.64 19.89 19.40
C GLY A 258 -2.60 20.69 20.18
N THR A 259 -2.73 20.66 21.50
CA THR A 259 -1.60 20.98 22.39
C THR A 259 -0.66 19.76 22.41
N PRO A 260 0.67 19.91 22.60
CA PRO A 260 1.56 18.79 22.90
C PRO A 260 1.30 18.15 24.28
N GLY A 261 0.06 17.74 24.55
CA GLY A 261 -0.32 16.92 25.68
C GLY A 261 0.27 15.51 25.50
N GLY A 262 0.67 14.89 26.61
CA GLY A 262 1.41 13.63 26.58
C GLY A 262 0.69 12.54 25.77
N VAL A 263 1.47 11.84 24.96
CA VAL A 263 1.04 10.69 24.15
C VAL A 263 0.17 9.77 25.01
N VAL A 264 -1.06 9.49 24.55
CA VAL A 264 -1.87 8.41 25.11
C VAL A 264 -1.08 7.11 24.90
N GLY A 265 -0.52 6.57 25.99
CA GLY A 265 0.45 5.47 25.94
C GLY A 265 0.00 4.31 25.06
N ALA A 266 0.97 3.68 24.38
CA ALA A 266 0.78 2.75 23.28
C ALA A 266 -0.47 1.85 23.42
N LYS A 267 -1.58 2.31 22.81
CA LYS A 267 -2.81 1.53 22.71
C LYS A 267 -2.55 0.35 21.79
N GLU A 268 -3.15 -0.80 22.12
CA GLU A 268 -3.05 -2.01 21.31
C GLU A 268 -3.40 -1.70 19.85
N VAL A 269 -2.57 -2.20 18.94
CA VAL A 269 -2.77 -2.08 17.51
C VAL A 269 -3.63 -3.26 17.07
N GLY A 270 -4.88 -2.96 16.71
CA GLY A 270 -5.77 -3.96 16.12
C GLY A 270 -5.21 -4.45 14.77
N ALA A 271 -5.48 -5.71 14.43
CA ALA A 271 -5.06 -6.26 13.15
C ALA A 271 -5.66 -5.49 11.96
N PRO A 272 -4.98 -5.44 10.80
CA PRO A 272 -5.55 -4.94 9.55
C PRO A 272 -6.89 -5.60 9.24
N TYR A 273 -7.92 -4.80 8.97
CA TYR A 273 -9.28 -5.28 8.75
C TYR A 273 -9.78 -4.95 7.34
N ARG A 274 -10.79 -5.69 6.89
CA ARG A 274 -11.44 -5.51 5.59
C ARG A 274 -12.88 -5.02 5.79
N ALA A 275 -13.35 -4.17 4.89
CA ALA A 275 -14.74 -3.70 4.91
C ALA A 275 -15.77 -4.80 4.61
N ASP A 276 -15.34 -5.91 3.97
CA ASP A 276 -16.17 -7.10 3.72
C ASP A 276 -16.28 -8.05 4.94
N GLY A 277 -15.66 -7.71 6.08
CA GLY A 277 -15.71 -8.48 7.32
C GLY A 277 -14.98 -9.82 7.28
N LYS A 278 -14.28 -10.16 6.18
CA LYS A 278 -13.59 -11.45 6.05
C LYS A 278 -12.34 -11.50 6.93
N THR A 279 -12.25 -12.56 7.73
CA THR A 279 -11.01 -12.95 8.42
C THR A 279 -10.14 -13.77 7.49
N CYS A 280 -8.86 -13.40 7.37
CA CYS A 280 -7.90 -14.10 6.52
C CYS A 280 -7.12 -15.14 7.34
N LEU A 281 -6.81 -16.27 6.71
CA LEU A 281 -5.88 -17.26 7.26
C LEU A 281 -4.42 -16.81 7.09
N ILE A 282 -4.15 -16.03 6.04
CA ILE A 282 -2.87 -15.40 5.70
C ILE A 282 -3.12 -14.24 4.71
N LYS A 283 -2.27 -13.21 4.74
CA LYS A 283 -2.27 -12.04 3.84
C LYS A 283 -1.02 -12.01 2.96
N ASN A 284 -1.16 -11.53 1.72
CA ASN A 284 -0.02 -11.08 0.90
C ASN A 284 -0.40 -9.73 0.28
N ALA A 285 0.32 -8.64 0.59
CA ALA A 285 -0.14 -7.29 0.30
C ALA A 285 -1.59 -7.06 0.79
N ASN A 286 -2.54 -6.90 -0.14
CA ASN A 286 -3.97 -6.74 0.17
C ASN A 286 -4.86 -7.93 -0.26
N TRP A 287 -4.24 -9.01 -0.73
CA TRP A 287 -4.90 -10.29 -0.92
C TRP A 287 -5.13 -11.00 0.42
N CYS A 288 -6.17 -11.84 0.48
CA CYS A 288 -6.65 -12.50 1.70
C CYS A 288 -6.99 -13.97 1.42
N GLY A 289 -6.19 -14.90 1.94
CA GLY A 289 -6.47 -16.32 1.86
C GLY A 289 -7.62 -16.69 2.79
N VAL A 290 -8.70 -17.27 2.26
CA VAL A 290 -9.87 -17.70 3.03
C VAL A 290 -10.05 -19.21 2.96
N GLU A 291 -10.63 -19.79 4.00
CA GLU A 291 -10.82 -21.24 4.08
C GLU A 291 -11.67 -21.77 2.91
N VAL A 292 -11.25 -22.91 2.36
CA VAL A 292 -11.94 -23.56 1.24
C VAL A 292 -13.22 -24.28 1.71
N PRO A 293 -14.14 -24.67 0.80
CA PRO A 293 -15.32 -25.42 1.18
C PRO A 293 -14.98 -26.71 1.92
N ARG A 294 -15.81 -27.08 2.90
CA ARG A 294 -15.74 -28.39 3.53
C ARG A 294 -16.11 -29.49 2.54
N TRP A 295 -15.50 -30.66 2.72
CA TRP A 295 -15.81 -31.85 1.93
C TRP A 295 -16.10 -33.06 2.82
N THR A 296 -16.98 -33.93 2.32
CA THR A 296 -17.23 -35.27 2.86
C THR A 296 -17.09 -36.37 1.81
N THR A 297 -16.47 -36.05 0.66
CA THR A 297 -16.23 -36.96 -0.46
C THR A 297 -14.86 -36.68 -1.07
N GLU A 298 -14.33 -37.63 -1.84
CA GLU A 298 -13.08 -37.47 -2.60
C GLU A 298 -13.17 -36.36 -3.67
N GLU A 299 -14.29 -36.31 -4.40
CA GLU A 299 -14.55 -35.27 -5.39
C GLU A 299 -14.57 -33.89 -4.73
N GLY A 300 -15.23 -33.76 -3.58
CA GLY A 300 -15.22 -32.53 -2.78
C GLY A 300 -13.82 -32.15 -2.30
N CYS A 301 -12.99 -33.13 -1.91
CA CYS A 301 -11.60 -32.90 -1.51
C CYS A 301 -10.79 -32.28 -2.66
N TRP A 302 -10.83 -32.90 -3.84
CA TRP A 302 -10.09 -32.39 -5.01
C TRP A 302 -10.68 -31.08 -5.56
N ALA A 303 -11.99 -30.87 -5.47
CA ALA A 303 -12.62 -29.59 -5.79
C ALA A 303 -12.17 -28.46 -4.84
N SER A 304 -12.02 -28.75 -3.55
CA SER A 304 -11.49 -27.78 -2.57
C SER A 304 -9.99 -27.53 -2.73
N VAL A 305 -9.20 -28.55 -3.10
CA VAL A 305 -7.79 -28.35 -3.50
C VAL A 305 -7.68 -27.46 -4.74
N LYS A 306 -8.54 -27.67 -5.76
CA LYS A 306 -8.60 -26.80 -6.94
C LYS A 306 -8.89 -25.34 -6.55
N GLN A 307 -9.88 -25.10 -5.69
CA GLN A 307 -10.19 -23.75 -5.19
C GLN A 307 -9.06 -23.14 -4.35
N CYS A 308 -8.27 -23.95 -3.64
CA CYS A 308 -7.07 -23.47 -2.94
C CYS A 308 -6.02 -22.95 -3.93
N TRP A 309 -5.78 -23.68 -5.02
CA TRP A 309 -4.84 -23.26 -6.06
C TRP A 309 -5.35 -22.07 -6.89
N GLU A 310 -6.66 -21.96 -7.13
CA GLU A 310 -7.27 -20.75 -7.71
C GLU A 310 -7.07 -19.52 -6.82
N GLN A 311 -7.16 -19.70 -5.49
CA GLN A 311 -6.80 -18.66 -4.52
C GLN A 311 -5.29 -18.33 -4.56
N ALA A 312 -4.42 -19.32 -4.76
CA ALA A 312 -2.97 -19.11 -4.91
C ALA A 312 -2.65 -18.29 -6.18
N GLU A 313 -3.27 -18.62 -7.32
CA GLU A 313 -3.13 -17.89 -8.58
C GLU A 313 -3.59 -16.42 -8.43
N ALA A 314 -4.73 -16.20 -7.76
CA ALA A 314 -5.20 -14.86 -7.42
C ALA A 314 -4.19 -14.08 -6.54
N CYS A 315 -3.54 -14.76 -5.59
CA CYS A 315 -2.50 -14.16 -4.75
C CYS A 315 -1.33 -13.62 -5.58
N TYR A 316 -0.72 -14.45 -6.46
CA TYR A 316 0.39 -14.01 -7.31
C TYR A 316 -0.03 -12.92 -8.31
N LYS A 317 -1.30 -12.89 -8.74
CA LYS A 317 -1.84 -11.84 -9.60
C LYS A 317 -1.99 -10.49 -8.88
N GLU A 318 -2.21 -10.51 -7.57
CA GLU A 318 -2.43 -9.32 -6.73
C GLU A 318 -1.19 -8.92 -5.90
N MET A 319 -0.11 -9.69 -5.96
CA MET A 319 1.09 -9.51 -5.10
C MET A 319 1.78 -8.15 -5.27
N GLY A 320 1.68 -7.55 -6.46
CA GLY A 320 2.32 -6.27 -6.78
C GLY A 320 3.84 -6.30 -6.57
N PRO A 321 4.47 -5.15 -6.27
CA PRO A 321 5.93 -5.04 -6.18
C PRO A 321 6.54 -5.67 -4.93
N VAL A 322 5.76 -6.02 -3.90
CA VAL A 322 6.28 -6.69 -2.69
C VAL A 322 6.42 -8.20 -2.86
N GLY A 323 6.05 -8.76 -4.02
CA GLY A 323 6.22 -10.18 -4.30
C GLY A 323 5.28 -11.10 -3.52
N GLY A 324 5.41 -12.40 -3.79
CA GLY A 324 4.44 -13.43 -3.41
C GLY A 324 4.83 -14.33 -2.24
N ALA A 325 5.67 -13.88 -1.30
CA ALA A 325 6.20 -14.75 -0.23
C ALA A 325 5.10 -15.47 0.59
N ASN A 326 3.97 -14.81 0.85
CA ASN A 326 2.83 -15.44 1.53
C ASN A 326 1.88 -16.18 0.56
N CYS A 327 2.00 -15.95 -0.75
CA CYS A 327 1.43 -16.82 -1.79
C CYS A 327 2.17 -18.17 -1.83
N ASP A 328 3.49 -18.18 -1.66
CA ASP A 328 4.30 -19.40 -1.55
C ASP A 328 3.88 -20.22 -0.31
N VAL A 329 3.72 -19.57 0.84
CA VAL A 329 3.20 -20.20 2.07
C VAL A 329 1.81 -20.79 1.85
N TRP A 330 0.91 -20.08 1.17
CA TRP A 330 -0.42 -20.58 0.85
C TRP A 330 -0.37 -21.81 -0.08
N GLY A 331 0.41 -21.74 -1.17
CA GLY A 331 0.57 -22.87 -2.11
C GLY A 331 1.15 -24.11 -1.44
N GLU A 332 2.30 -23.98 -0.78
CA GLU A 332 3.04 -25.11 -0.20
C GLU A 332 2.41 -25.61 1.12
N SER A 333 2.06 -24.72 2.05
CA SER A 333 1.63 -25.12 3.41
C SER A 333 0.14 -25.37 3.54
N LYS A 334 -0.70 -24.88 2.61
CA LYS A 334 -2.14 -25.15 2.56
C LYS A 334 -2.51 -26.04 1.38
N CYS A 335 -2.33 -25.58 0.15
CA CYS A 335 -2.92 -26.24 -1.03
C CYS A 335 -2.28 -27.58 -1.38
N LYS A 336 -0.95 -27.63 -1.38
CA LYS A 336 -0.18 -28.86 -1.57
C LYS A 336 -0.39 -29.84 -0.42
N ALA A 337 -0.30 -29.36 0.83
CA ALA A 337 -0.52 -30.19 2.01
C ALA A 337 -1.94 -30.81 2.03
N MET A 338 -2.99 -30.08 1.64
CA MET A 338 -4.32 -30.66 1.43
C MET A 338 -4.32 -31.74 0.34
N GLY A 339 -3.70 -31.47 -0.83
CA GLY A 339 -3.62 -32.45 -1.91
C GLY A 339 -2.87 -33.73 -1.54
N GLU A 340 -1.72 -33.60 -0.90
CA GLU A 340 -0.80 -34.70 -0.58
C GLU A 340 -1.18 -35.47 0.70
N GLU A 341 -1.63 -34.78 1.76
CA GLU A 341 -1.90 -35.39 3.08
C GLU A 341 -3.40 -35.68 3.33
N GLU A 342 -4.32 -34.92 2.71
CA GLU A 342 -5.75 -35.04 2.97
C GLU A 342 -6.51 -35.68 1.80
N CYS A 343 -6.18 -35.36 0.54
CA CYS A 343 -6.90 -35.89 -0.61
C CYS A 343 -6.31 -37.17 -1.19
N ARG A 344 -4.98 -37.27 -1.31
CA ARG A 344 -4.30 -38.48 -1.84
C ARG A 344 -4.64 -39.74 -1.02
N VAL A 345 -4.63 -40.89 -1.68
CA VAL A 345 -4.79 -42.24 -1.10
C VAL A 345 -3.81 -43.20 -1.75
N GLY A 346 -3.31 -44.17 -0.98
CA GLY A 346 -2.68 -45.36 -1.51
C GLY A 346 -3.67 -46.29 -2.20
N GLU A 347 -3.16 -47.15 -3.08
CA GLU A 347 -3.95 -48.23 -3.67
C GLU A 347 -4.38 -49.23 -2.58
N GLY A 348 -5.68 -49.54 -2.52
CA GLY A 348 -6.27 -50.39 -1.47
C GLY A 348 -6.79 -49.63 -0.23
N GLU A 349 -6.26 -48.44 0.09
CA GLU A 349 -6.68 -47.68 1.30
C GLU A 349 -8.03 -46.96 1.14
N ARG A 350 -8.44 -46.74 -0.12
CA ARG A 350 -9.63 -45.96 -0.49
C ARG A 350 -10.93 -46.48 0.13
N ALA A 351 -11.06 -47.80 0.33
CA ALA A 351 -12.27 -48.44 0.87
C ALA A 351 -12.52 -48.15 2.37
N GLY A 352 -11.51 -47.68 3.11
CA GLY A 352 -11.62 -47.33 4.53
C GLY A 352 -11.47 -45.84 4.84
N LYS A 353 -11.29 -44.97 3.83
CA LYS A 353 -11.00 -43.55 4.06
C LYS A 353 -12.26 -42.78 4.45
N THR A 354 -12.23 -42.21 5.66
CA THR A 354 -13.14 -41.13 6.05
C THR A 354 -12.75 -39.84 5.32
N TRP A 355 -13.61 -39.40 4.41
CA TRP A 355 -13.47 -38.10 3.78
C TRP A 355 -14.11 -37.06 4.70
N GLU A 356 -13.29 -36.28 5.38
CA GLU A 356 -13.73 -35.09 6.13
C GLU A 356 -12.59 -34.07 6.14
N GLY A 357 -12.89 -32.82 5.77
CA GLY A 357 -11.93 -31.73 5.77
C GLY A 357 -12.52 -30.39 5.29
N PRO A 358 -11.69 -29.34 5.14
CA PRO A 358 -10.26 -29.32 5.43
C PRO A 358 -9.95 -29.45 6.92
N ARG A 359 -8.83 -30.09 7.23
CA ARG A 359 -8.21 -30.00 8.56
C ARG A 359 -7.83 -28.54 8.81
N LYS A 360 -8.04 -28.07 10.04
CA LYS A 360 -7.56 -26.74 10.46
C LYS A 360 -6.03 -26.73 10.38
N ARG A 361 -5.47 -25.80 9.61
CA ARG A 361 -4.03 -25.55 9.49
C ARG A 361 -3.74 -24.14 9.97
N VAL A 362 -2.71 -23.99 10.80
CA VAL A 362 -2.17 -22.68 11.19
C VAL A 362 -1.13 -22.31 10.15
N LEU A 363 -1.34 -21.18 9.47
CA LEU A 363 -0.36 -20.60 8.57
C LEU A 363 0.41 -19.52 9.33
N THR A 364 1.71 -19.39 9.05
CA THR A 364 2.56 -18.34 9.63
C THR A 364 2.82 -17.31 8.53
N GLU A 365 2.45 -16.06 8.76
CA GLU A 365 2.80 -14.98 7.82
C GLU A 365 4.31 -14.77 7.84
N VAL A 366 4.93 -14.74 6.65
CA VAL A 366 6.28 -14.24 6.44
C VAL A 366 6.20 -12.73 6.30
N PHE A 367 7.10 -12.03 7.00
CA PHE A 367 7.38 -10.61 6.82
C PHE A 367 8.76 -10.51 6.16
N LEU A 368 8.88 -9.69 5.11
CA LEU A 368 10.13 -9.60 4.35
C LEU A 368 11.22 -8.85 5.11
N ASP A 369 10.80 -7.92 5.97
CA ASP A 369 11.68 -7.22 6.90
C ASP A 369 11.30 -7.53 8.36
N GLU A 370 12.27 -8.11 9.08
CA GLU A 370 12.20 -8.42 10.51
C GLU A 370 12.79 -7.29 11.39
N ARG A 371 13.33 -6.22 10.79
CA ARG A 371 13.81 -5.04 11.55
C ARG A 371 12.63 -4.41 12.28
N GLY A 372 12.84 -4.14 13.57
CA GLY A 372 11.88 -3.37 14.36
C GLY A 372 11.83 -1.90 13.93
N ALA A 373 10.70 -1.25 14.16
CA ALA A 373 10.55 0.19 13.96
C ALA A 373 11.56 1.00 14.82
N PRO A 374 12.28 1.97 14.24
CA PRO A 374 13.05 2.96 15.00
C PRO A 374 12.11 3.95 15.72
N PRO A 375 12.58 4.64 16.77
CA PRO A 375 11.79 5.64 17.48
C PRO A 375 11.38 6.81 16.57
N VAL A 376 10.31 7.52 16.94
CA VAL A 376 9.88 8.74 16.24
C VAL A 376 11.00 9.79 16.23
N GLY A 377 11.17 10.45 15.09
CA GLY A 377 12.17 11.50 14.89
C GLY A 377 13.54 10.99 14.46
N ASN A 378 13.67 9.70 14.09
CA ASN A 378 14.92 9.09 13.64
C ASN A 378 15.51 9.70 12.34
N VAL A 379 14.75 10.54 11.63
CA VAL A 379 15.15 11.21 10.38
C VAL A 379 15.07 12.76 10.51
N ASP A 380 14.79 13.30 11.71
CA ASP A 380 14.55 14.73 11.92
C ASP A 380 15.77 15.62 11.60
N GLU A 381 15.50 16.84 11.14
CA GLU A 381 16.48 17.93 11.09
C GLU A 381 16.79 18.45 12.50
N GLY A 382 18.07 18.76 12.76
CA GLY A 382 18.47 19.39 14.03
C GLY A 382 17.67 20.67 14.31
N GLY A 383 16.81 20.62 15.34
CA GLY A 383 15.98 21.74 15.78
C GLY A 383 14.48 21.63 15.48
N VAL A 384 14.03 20.66 14.67
CA VAL A 384 12.60 20.42 14.45
C VAL A 384 12.03 19.64 15.65
N LYS A 385 11.17 20.28 16.44
CA LYS A 385 10.44 19.59 17.52
C LYS A 385 9.24 18.83 16.95
N THR A 386 9.48 17.61 16.51
CA THR A 386 8.42 16.62 16.33
C THR A 386 7.86 16.20 17.70
N GLY A 387 6.62 15.70 17.73
CA GLY A 387 6.05 15.15 18.97
C GLY A 387 6.85 13.93 19.43
N SER A 388 7.67 14.10 20.47
CA SER A 388 8.51 13.02 20.99
C SER A 388 7.65 11.92 21.62
N VAL A 389 7.77 10.70 21.09
CA VAL A 389 7.18 9.50 21.69
C VAL A 389 8.20 8.88 22.62
N ALA A 390 7.88 8.80 23.91
CA ALA A 390 8.71 8.10 24.89
C ALA A 390 8.79 6.61 24.52
N GLY A 391 10.00 6.11 24.25
CA GLY A 391 10.20 4.73 23.81
C GLY A 391 10.02 3.71 24.93
N GLY A 392 9.53 2.52 24.57
CA GLY A 392 9.74 1.32 25.37
C GLY A 392 8.50 0.59 25.89
N ALA A 393 7.82 -0.15 25.01
CA ALA A 393 7.19 -1.43 25.35
C ALA A 393 7.13 -2.31 24.09
N LYS A 394 7.35 -3.63 24.21
CA LYS A 394 7.06 -4.55 23.10
C LYS A 394 5.54 -4.64 22.93
N PRO A 395 4.96 -4.34 21.76
CA PRO A 395 3.53 -4.46 21.56
C PRO A 395 3.11 -5.93 21.60
N VAL A 396 2.03 -6.23 22.32
CA VAL A 396 1.36 -7.53 22.31
C VAL A 396 0.26 -7.48 21.25
N VAL A 397 0.25 -8.43 20.31
CA VAL A 397 -0.81 -8.56 19.31
C VAL A 397 -1.98 -9.30 19.95
N SER A 398 -3.10 -8.62 20.14
CA SER A 398 -4.34 -9.21 20.64
C SER A 398 -5.22 -9.69 19.48
N ALA A 399 -5.83 -10.87 19.63
CA ALA A 399 -6.76 -11.41 18.63
C ALA A 399 -8.04 -10.57 18.56
N ALA A 400 -8.60 -10.41 17.36
CA ALA A 400 -9.72 -9.51 17.11
C ALA A 400 -10.94 -9.85 18.00
N PRO A 401 -11.55 -8.86 18.68
CA PRO A 401 -12.83 -9.06 19.33
C PRO A 401 -13.92 -9.18 18.25
N THR A 402 -14.80 -10.17 18.40
CA THR A 402 -16.04 -10.27 17.62
C THR A 402 -16.95 -9.08 17.93
N MET A 403 -16.93 -8.06 17.06
CA MET A 403 -17.83 -6.91 17.12
C MET A 403 -19.26 -7.36 16.78
N GLY A 404 -20.02 -7.77 17.78
CA GLY A 404 -21.44 -8.00 17.66
C GLY A 404 -22.18 -6.69 17.40
N PHE A 405 -22.69 -6.50 16.19
CA PHE A 405 -23.63 -5.43 15.89
C PHE A 405 -24.94 -5.67 16.64
N VAL A 406 -25.15 -4.97 17.75
CA VAL A 406 -26.45 -4.92 18.42
C VAL A 406 -27.35 -3.94 17.66
N THR A 407 -28.18 -4.45 16.76
CA THR A 407 -29.25 -3.69 16.12
C THR A 407 -30.38 -3.42 17.12
N SER A 408 -30.21 -2.40 17.95
CA SER A 408 -31.29 -1.89 18.80
C SER A 408 -32.28 -1.10 17.95
N VAL A 409 -33.27 -1.80 17.40
CA VAL A 409 -34.42 -1.18 16.73
C VAL A 409 -35.40 -0.70 17.79
N VAL A 410 -35.41 0.60 18.08
CA VAL A 410 -36.43 1.22 18.94
C VAL A 410 -37.65 1.57 18.07
N PRO A 411 -38.85 1.01 18.33
CA PRO A 411 -40.04 1.37 17.58
C PRO A 411 -40.52 2.76 18.03
N VAL A 412 -40.54 3.72 17.10
CA VAL A 412 -41.19 5.02 17.31
C VAL A 412 -42.70 4.83 17.21
N ALA A 413 -43.41 5.01 18.33
CA ALA A 413 -44.87 5.01 18.35
C ALA A 413 -45.41 6.39 17.90
N THR A 414 -46.29 6.38 16.89
CA THR A 414 -47.03 7.55 16.43
C THR A 414 -48.21 7.86 17.37
N PRO A 415 -48.32 9.07 17.95
CA PRO A 415 -49.56 9.50 18.62
C PRO A 415 -50.60 9.94 17.58
N GLY A 416 -51.85 9.50 17.76
CA GLY A 416 -52.99 9.92 16.94
C GLY A 416 -53.50 11.32 17.29
N ILE A 417 -54.24 11.91 16.35
CA ILE A 417 -54.92 13.20 16.50
C ILE A 417 -56.23 13.01 17.28
N THR A 418 -56.47 13.82 18.32
CA THR A 418 -57.83 14.19 18.76
C THR A 418 -57.85 15.61 19.35
N ASP A 419 -58.74 16.43 18.79
CA ASP A 419 -59.51 17.54 19.35
C ASP A 419 -58.89 18.74 20.09
N VAL A 420 -59.42 19.91 19.71
CA VAL A 420 -59.19 21.25 20.28
C VAL A 420 -60.43 21.66 21.08
N PRO A 421 -60.27 22.41 22.18
CA PRO A 421 -61.00 23.68 22.29
C PRO A 421 -60.07 24.89 22.58
N ALA A 422 -60.63 26.09 22.44
CA ALA A 422 -59.91 27.36 22.25
C ALA A 422 -59.83 28.27 23.51
N VAL A 423 -59.57 29.57 23.27
CA VAL A 423 -59.64 30.73 24.20
C VAL A 423 -58.34 30.91 25.04
N GLU A 424 -57.68 32.07 25.16
CA GLU A 424 -58.00 33.49 24.86
C GLU A 424 -56.75 34.34 24.45
N GLU A 425 -56.95 35.63 24.15
CA GLU A 425 -55.93 36.60 23.72
C GLU A 425 -55.05 37.16 24.87
N THR A 426 -53.82 37.63 24.57
CA THR A 426 -53.42 39.01 24.93
C THR A 426 -52.31 39.54 24.01
N THR A 427 -52.19 40.87 23.94
CA THR A 427 -51.52 41.65 22.89
C THR A 427 -50.15 42.22 23.30
N SER A 428 -49.28 42.49 22.31
CA SER A 428 -48.53 43.77 22.24
C SER A 428 -47.90 44.00 20.85
N HIS A 429 -48.05 45.23 20.35
CA HIS A 429 -47.46 45.76 19.10
C HIS A 429 -45.93 46.05 19.29
N THR A 430 -45.10 46.41 18.29
CA THR A 430 -45.24 47.63 17.45
C THR A 430 -44.19 47.70 16.30
N THR A 431 -44.63 48.19 15.12
CA THR A 431 -43.88 48.89 14.02
C THR A 431 -42.75 48.17 13.24
N ASN A 432 -42.84 47.94 11.90
CA ASN A 432 -42.75 48.86 10.72
C ASN A 432 -41.28 49.04 10.20
N THR A 433 -40.91 49.11 8.90
CA THR A 433 -41.61 49.29 7.60
C THR A 433 -40.70 48.89 6.40
N SER A 434 -41.25 48.27 5.33
CA SER A 434 -40.98 48.39 3.84
C SER A 434 -39.59 48.78 3.26
N THR A 435 -39.18 48.50 2.01
CA THR A 435 -39.59 47.63 0.87
C THR A 435 -38.50 47.75 -0.22
N LYS A 436 -38.33 46.73 -1.10
CA LYS A 436 -38.57 46.91 -2.55
C LYS A 436 -38.55 45.61 -3.34
N THR A 437 -39.58 45.45 -4.16
CA THR A 437 -39.73 44.40 -5.17
C THR A 437 -39.63 45.03 -6.56
N THR A 438 -39.15 44.30 -7.57
CA THR A 438 -39.48 44.58 -8.96
C THR A 438 -39.73 43.25 -9.67
N THR A 439 -40.91 43.12 -10.27
CA THR A 439 -41.41 41.93 -11.00
C THR A 439 -41.58 42.31 -12.48
N VAL A 440 -41.82 41.31 -13.35
CA VAL A 440 -42.51 41.32 -14.67
C VAL A 440 -41.70 40.53 -15.72
N THR A 441 -42.23 39.66 -16.59
CA THR A 441 -43.49 38.87 -16.67
C THR A 441 -43.27 37.77 -17.74
N VAL A 442 -43.98 36.64 -17.65
CA VAL A 442 -43.98 35.53 -18.64
C VAL A 442 -45.16 35.67 -19.62
N PRO A 443 -45.03 35.19 -20.87
CA PRO A 443 -46.11 34.40 -21.46
C PRO A 443 -45.61 33.06 -22.02
N GLY A 444 -46.40 32.00 -21.82
CA GLY A 444 -46.14 30.66 -22.36
C GLY A 444 -46.92 30.37 -23.64
N GLY A 445 -46.65 29.20 -24.25
CA GLY A 445 -47.40 28.67 -25.38
C GLY A 445 -46.97 27.23 -25.70
N ASP A 446 -47.94 26.34 -25.88
CA ASP A 446 -47.75 24.89 -26.06
C ASP A 446 -47.19 24.49 -27.43
N ALA A 447 -46.45 23.36 -27.50
CA ALA A 447 -46.65 22.29 -28.49
C ALA A 447 -45.64 21.12 -28.32
N ALA A 448 -46.17 19.89 -28.27
CA ALA A 448 -45.50 18.68 -28.81
C ALA A 448 -46.04 18.46 -30.24
N PRO A 449 -45.36 17.76 -31.20
CA PRO A 449 -44.74 16.43 -31.08
C PRO A 449 -43.30 16.42 -31.70
N THR A 450 -42.62 15.35 -32.13
CA THR A 450 -42.95 13.92 -32.41
C THR A 450 -41.71 13.03 -32.24
N ALA A 451 -41.88 11.72 -32.02
CA ALA A 451 -40.79 10.74 -32.08
C ALA A 451 -40.46 10.32 -33.54
N VAL A 452 -39.17 10.09 -33.84
CA VAL A 452 -38.73 9.40 -35.07
C VAL A 452 -37.86 8.20 -34.70
N LYS A 453 -38.11 7.10 -35.41
CA LYS A 453 -37.61 5.74 -35.16
C LYS A 453 -36.42 5.47 -36.09
N ALA A 454 -35.29 4.99 -35.56
CA ALA A 454 -34.18 4.47 -36.36
C ALA A 454 -33.96 2.98 -36.05
N ALA A 455 -33.76 2.19 -37.10
CA ALA A 455 -33.65 0.73 -37.07
C ALA A 455 -32.41 0.29 -37.92
N PRO A 456 -31.99 -0.99 -37.90
CA PRO A 456 -30.60 -1.31 -37.53
C PRO A 456 -29.66 -1.61 -38.71
N ALA A 457 -28.35 -1.48 -38.45
CA ALA A 457 -27.28 -2.00 -39.30
C ALA A 457 -26.82 -3.40 -38.85
N ARG A 458 -26.52 -4.28 -39.81
CA ARG A 458 -26.08 -5.67 -39.62
C ARG A 458 -24.56 -5.78 -39.29
N PRO A 459 -24.08 -6.90 -38.72
CA PRO A 459 -22.70 -7.06 -38.27
C PRO A 459 -21.75 -7.60 -39.35
N THR A 460 -20.45 -7.37 -39.16
CA THR A 460 -19.36 -7.98 -39.92
C THR A 460 -18.22 -8.44 -38.99
N GLY A 461 -17.62 -9.59 -39.31
CA GLY A 461 -16.26 -9.95 -38.88
C GLY A 461 -16.09 -10.51 -37.46
N VAL A 462 -16.26 -11.82 -37.28
CA VAL A 462 -15.72 -12.55 -36.11
C VAL A 462 -14.22 -12.77 -36.31
N PHE A 463 -13.40 -12.46 -35.30
CA PHE A 463 -11.98 -12.82 -35.25
C PHE A 463 -11.72 -13.72 -34.03
N VAL A 464 -11.14 -14.90 -34.24
CA VAL A 464 -10.88 -15.91 -33.20
C VAL A 464 -9.38 -15.97 -32.92
N PRO A 465 -8.91 -15.66 -31.69
CA PRO A 465 -7.56 -15.98 -31.26
C PRO A 465 -7.42 -17.48 -30.97
N GLY A 466 -6.42 -18.13 -31.55
CA GLY A 466 -6.22 -19.58 -31.44
C GLY A 466 -5.76 -20.04 -30.05
N GLY A 467 -6.18 -21.25 -29.66
CA GLY A 467 -5.75 -21.89 -28.42
C GLY A 467 -4.33 -22.47 -28.48
N LEU A 468 -3.64 -22.45 -27.34
CA LEU A 468 -2.38 -23.17 -27.12
C LEU A 468 -2.67 -24.61 -26.65
N PRO A 469 -1.93 -25.64 -27.12
CA PRO A 469 -2.30 -27.03 -26.89
C PRO A 469 -1.86 -27.56 -25.51
N HIS A 470 -2.80 -28.20 -24.81
CA HIS A 470 -2.47 -29.06 -23.67
C HIS A 470 -1.69 -30.30 -24.14
N LYS A 471 -0.59 -30.62 -23.44
CA LYS A 471 0.09 -31.92 -23.58
C LYS A 471 -0.78 -33.03 -22.99
N ALA A 472 -1.27 -33.92 -23.83
CA ALA A 472 -1.83 -35.20 -23.38
C ALA A 472 -0.69 -36.19 -23.08
N LEU A 473 -0.78 -36.87 -21.94
CA LEU A 473 0.10 -37.97 -21.56
C LEU A 473 -0.48 -39.28 -22.11
N ALA A 474 0.32 -40.11 -22.77
CA ALA A 474 -0.09 -41.44 -23.25
C ALA A 474 0.77 -42.55 -22.65
N THR A 475 0.12 -43.66 -22.32
CA THR A 475 0.63 -44.83 -21.59
C THR A 475 1.20 -45.91 -22.53
N GLY A 476 2.17 -46.72 -22.07
CA GLY A 476 2.38 -48.08 -22.65
C GLY A 476 3.83 -48.57 -22.84
N THR A 477 4.27 -49.41 -21.90
CA THR A 477 5.41 -50.37 -21.93
C THR A 477 5.29 -51.50 -23.01
N PRO A 478 6.24 -52.47 -23.14
CA PRO A 478 7.69 -52.53 -22.83
C PRO A 478 8.57 -53.22 -23.93
N SER A 479 9.92 -53.22 -23.80
CA SER A 479 10.77 -54.46 -23.84
C SER A 479 12.31 -54.20 -23.78
N LYS A 480 13.05 -55.25 -23.39
CA LYS A 480 14.50 -55.39 -23.09
C LYS A 480 15.26 -56.02 -24.30
N PRO A 481 16.56 -56.42 -24.20
CA PRO A 481 17.78 -55.80 -23.63
C PRO A 481 19.05 -55.95 -24.53
N CYS A 482 20.16 -55.28 -24.20
CA CYS A 482 21.58 -55.72 -24.29
C CYS A 482 22.52 -54.55 -23.85
N GLY A 483 23.70 -54.71 -23.24
CA GLY A 483 24.35 -55.89 -22.66
C GLY A 483 25.85 -55.65 -22.35
N LYS A 484 26.27 -55.89 -21.08
CA LYS A 484 27.66 -56.18 -20.58
C LYS A 484 28.82 -55.17 -20.77
N GLY A 485 29.65 -55.03 -19.72
CA GLY A 485 31.06 -54.54 -19.77
C GLY A 485 31.43 -53.54 -18.67
N LYS A 486 31.62 -53.92 -17.40
CA LYS A 486 32.86 -54.44 -16.75
C LYS A 486 34.18 -53.65 -17.00
N GLY A 487 34.77 -53.15 -15.90
CA GLY A 487 36.17 -52.67 -15.79
C GLY A 487 36.26 -51.35 -15.01
N LYS A 488 36.68 -51.31 -13.73
CA LYS A 488 38.08 -51.25 -13.26
C LYS A 488 38.92 -50.23 -14.05
N GLY A 489 39.54 -49.18 -13.49
CA GLY A 489 39.78 -48.79 -12.09
C GLY A 489 41.22 -48.25 -11.94
N LYS A 490 41.57 -47.69 -10.76
CA LYS A 490 42.92 -47.14 -10.41
C LYS A 490 43.36 -45.85 -11.14
N PHE A 491 44.33 -45.06 -10.64
CA PHE A 491 44.70 -44.63 -9.27
C PHE A 491 45.85 -43.60 -9.39
N GLY A 492 45.80 -42.47 -8.70
CA GLY A 492 46.92 -41.49 -8.61
C GLY A 492 47.25 -40.73 -9.91
N GLY A 493 47.98 -39.62 -9.87
CA GLY A 493 48.48 -38.89 -8.70
C GLY A 493 49.56 -37.87 -9.09
N GLN A 494 49.81 -36.87 -8.23
CA GLN A 494 50.80 -35.79 -8.41
C GLN A 494 50.52 -34.83 -9.59
N GLY A 495 50.88 -33.55 -9.53
CA GLY A 495 51.46 -32.78 -8.43
C GLY A 495 51.68 -31.30 -8.80
N ARG A 496 51.86 -30.46 -7.76
CA ARG A 496 52.47 -29.11 -7.73
C ARG A 496 52.76 -28.40 -9.06
N PHE A 497 52.40 -27.11 -9.14
CA PHE A 497 53.44 -26.05 -9.10
C PHE A 497 52.89 -24.70 -8.60
N ARG A 498 53.78 -23.89 -8.01
CA ARG A 498 53.50 -22.54 -7.47
C ARG A 498 53.84 -21.44 -8.49
N ARG A 499 53.07 -20.35 -8.48
CA ARG A 499 53.45 -18.90 -8.45
C ARG A 499 52.15 -18.10 -8.72
N ALA A 500 51.72 -17.11 -7.93
CA ALA A 500 52.42 -15.96 -7.36
C ALA A 500 52.80 -14.90 -8.40
N ALA A 501 51.79 -14.10 -8.78
CA ALA A 501 51.84 -12.66 -9.01
C ALA A 501 50.46 -12.11 -8.61
#